data_AF-A0A2N9AP75-F1
#
_entry.id   AF-A0A2N9AP75-F1
#
_cell.length_a   1.000
_cell.length_b   1.000
_cell.length_c   1.000
_cell.angle_alpha   90.00
_cell.angle_beta   90.00
_cell.angle_gamma   90.00
#
_symmetry.space_group_name_H-M   'P 1'
#
loop_
_entity.id
_entity.type
_entity.pdbx_description
1 polymer ?
#
loop_
_entity_poly.entity_id
_entity_poly.type
_entity_poly.pdbx_seq_one_letter_code
_entity_poly.pdbx_strand_id
1 'polypeptide(L)'
;MRLARDAREIRLGRLVADLEGVGTVVDCRRDPCPLLGRCRLKWAFDAAEQAFFLELDRLTLADVVAGPTAAALRALFRAEPGDGGATPAAPVPTDPTPGN
;
A
#
# COMPACT_ATOMS: atom_id res chain seq x y z
N MET A 1 4.11 8.41 23.07
CA MET A 1 3.95 8.79 21.65
C MET A 1 2.49 8.54 21.28
N ARG A 2 1.84 9.43 20.52
CA ARG A 2 0.43 9.27 20.08
C ARG A 2 0.24 9.81 18.68
N LEU A 3 -0.81 9.37 17.98
CA LEU A 3 -1.20 9.94 16.68
C LEU A 3 -1.75 11.37 16.84
N ALA A 4 -1.49 12.22 15.85
CA ALA A 4 -2.00 13.58 15.81
C ALA A 4 -3.51 13.68 15.47
N ARG A 5 -4.07 12.63 14.86
CA ARG A 5 -5.48 12.49 14.46
C ARG A 5 -5.99 11.12 14.85
N ASP A 6 -7.31 10.92 14.89
CA ASP A 6 -7.88 9.59 15.13
C ASP A 6 -7.51 8.66 13.95
N ALA A 7 -7.22 7.38 14.24
CA ALA A 7 -6.83 6.42 13.21
C ALA A 7 -7.91 6.19 12.15
N ARG A 8 -9.19 6.44 12.48
CA ARG A 8 -10.32 6.36 11.54
C ARG A 8 -10.36 7.52 10.55
N GLU A 9 -9.64 8.61 10.82
CA GLU A 9 -9.57 9.78 9.94
C GLU A 9 -8.38 9.71 8.97
N ILE A 10 -7.48 8.75 9.15
CA ILE A 10 -6.27 8.59 8.33
C ILE A 10 -6.57 7.60 7.21
N ARG A 11 -6.88 8.10 6.01
CA ARG A 11 -7.11 7.29 4.82
C ARG A 11 -5.79 6.79 4.24
N LEU A 12 -5.70 5.50 3.91
CA LEU A 12 -4.42 4.92 3.46
C LEU A 12 -3.99 5.43 2.08
N GLY A 13 -4.93 5.62 1.15
CA GLY A 13 -4.62 6.16 -0.17
C GLY A 13 -3.93 7.52 -0.09
N ARG A 14 -4.49 8.44 0.71
CA ARG A 14 -3.85 9.74 1.01
C ARG A 14 -2.51 9.59 1.70
N LEU A 15 -2.43 8.76 2.74
CA LEU A 15 -1.18 8.56 3.49
C LEU A 15 -0.05 8.08 2.59
N VAL A 16 -0.31 7.08 1.73
CA VAL A 16 0.71 6.53 0.83
C VAL A 16 1.10 7.55 -0.24
N ALA A 17 0.14 8.26 -0.81
CA ALA A 17 0.41 9.32 -1.79
C ALA A 17 1.30 10.45 -1.22
N ASP A 18 1.09 10.83 0.05
CA ASP A 18 1.91 11.84 0.73
C ASP A 18 3.35 11.36 0.99
N LEU A 19 3.55 10.06 1.21
CA LEU A 19 4.86 9.46 1.48
C LEU A 19 5.67 9.17 0.21
N GLU A 20 5.02 8.62 -0.82
CA GLU A 20 5.68 8.18 -2.06
C GLU A 20 5.67 9.24 -3.16
N GLY A 21 4.79 10.25 -3.04
CA GLY A 21 4.50 11.20 -4.11
C GLY A 21 3.50 10.64 -5.14
N VAL A 22 3.04 11.50 -6.05
CA VAL A 22 2.08 11.16 -7.11
C VAL A 22 2.69 11.52 -8.47
N GLY A 23 2.47 10.68 -9.47
CA GLY A 23 2.95 10.88 -10.83
C GLY A 23 4.43 10.48 -10.99
N THR A 24 4.96 9.69 -10.06
CA THR A 24 6.40 9.36 -9.97
C THR A 24 6.73 8.03 -10.64
N VAL A 25 5.74 7.19 -10.98
CA VAL A 25 5.95 5.87 -11.61
C VAL A 25 6.76 5.99 -12.90
N VAL A 26 6.50 7.03 -13.70
CA VAL A 26 7.29 7.37 -14.89
C VAL A 26 7.58 8.86 -14.90
N ASP A 27 8.83 9.23 -14.61
CA ASP A 27 9.26 10.62 -14.70
C ASP A 27 9.64 11.00 -16.15
N CYS A 28 8.66 11.46 -16.92
CA CYS A 28 8.88 11.97 -18.28
C CYS A 28 9.58 13.35 -18.33
N ARG A 29 9.86 13.99 -17.18
CA ARG A 29 10.44 15.34 -17.10
C ARG A 29 11.91 15.34 -16.75
N ARG A 30 12.46 14.24 -16.24
CA ARG A 30 13.89 14.08 -15.91
C ARG A 30 14.81 14.24 -17.12
N ASP A 31 14.37 13.73 -18.28
CA ASP A 31 15.09 13.80 -19.56
C ASP A 31 14.14 14.33 -20.66
N PRO A 32 14.65 14.82 -21.80
CA PRO A 32 13.80 15.25 -22.92
C PRO A 32 13.04 14.06 -23.52
N CYS A 33 11.91 13.70 -22.91
CA CYS A 33 11.04 12.65 -23.40
C CYS A 33 10.40 13.11 -24.72
N PRO A 34 10.73 12.49 -25.87
CA PRO A 34 10.22 12.91 -27.17
C PRO A 34 8.73 12.59 -27.35
N LEU A 35 8.07 12.00 -26.35
CA LEU A 35 6.65 11.68 -26.35
C LEU A 35 5.86 12.45 -25.28
N LEU A 36 6.47 13.43 -24.62
CA LEU A 36 5.79 14.23 -23.60
C LEU A 36 4.50 14.85 -24.17
N GLY A 37 3.39 14.68 -23.43
CA GLY A 37 2.05 15.11 -23.84
C GLY A 37 1.34 14.21 -24.86
N ARG A 38 2.02 13.20 -25.44
CA ARG A 38 1.46 12.29 -26.46
C ARG A 38 1.75 10.80 -26.21
N CYS A 39 2.30 10.46 -25.04
CA CYS A 39 2.64 9.09 -24.68
C CYS A 39 1.44 8.37 -24.06
N ARG A 40 0.81 7.46 -24.81
CA ARG A 40 -0.30 6.63 -24.28
C ARG A 40 0.10 5.78 -23.07
N LEU A 41 1.36 5.34 -23.01
CA LEU A 41 1.87 4.58 -21.87
C LEU A 41 1.92 5.42 -20.60
N LYS A 42 2.32 6.70 -20.68
CA LYS A 42 2.30 7.62 -19.54
C LYS A 42 0.88 7.80 -19.00
N TRP A 43 -0.10 7.98 -19.89
CA TRP A 43 -1.51 8.07 -19.47
C TRP A 43 -2.02 6.78 -18.82
N ALA A 44 -1.62 5.61 -19.33
CA ALA A 44 -1.98 4.33 -18.73
C ALA A 44 -1.41 4.19 -17.30
N PHE A 45 -0.14 4.58 -17.10
CA PHE A 45 0.47 4.56 -15.77
C PHE A 45 -0.16 5.57 -14.81
N ASP A 46 -0.45 6.79 -15.27
CA ASP A 46 -1.12 7.80 -14.44
C ASP A 46 -2.50 7.33 -13.96
N ALA A 47 -3.27 6.68 -14.86
CA ALA A 47 -4.55 6.10 -14.51
C ALA A 47 -4.42 4.91 -13.54
N ALA A 48 -3.43 4.04 -13.75
CA ALA A 48 -3.18 2.90 -12.86
C ALA A 48 -2.74 3.35 -11.46
N GLU A 49 -1.85 4.34 -11.37
CA GLU A 49 -1.39 4.93 -10.10
C GLU A 49 -2.57 5.59 -9.36
N GLN A 50 -3.41 6.35 -10.06
CA GLN A 50 -4.60 6.94 -9.46
C GLN A 50 -5.57 5.87 -8.94
N ALA A 51 -5.78 4.80 -9.70
CA ALA A 51 -6.63 3.68 -9.28
C ALA A 51 -6.08 2.98 -8.03
N PHE A 52 -4.76 2.78 -7.95
CA PHE A 52 -4.09 2.23 -6.77
C PHE A 52 -4.35 3.06 -5.51
N PHE A 53 -4.14 4.38 -5.57
CA PHE A 53 -4.42 5.24 -4.43
C PHE A 53 -5.91 5.28 -4.06
N LEU A 54 -6.82 5.27 -5.04
CA LEU A 54 -8.26 5.22 -4.78
C LEU A 54 -8.69 3.91 -4.12
N GLU A 55 -8.08 2.78 -4.49
CA GLU A 55 -8.34 1.50 -3.83
C GLU A 55 -7.92 1.55 -2.37
N LEU A 56 -6.69 1.99 -2.10
CA LEU A 56 -6.18 2.12 -0.73
C LEU A 56 -6.96 3.16 0.08
N ASP A 57 -7.45 4.22 -0.57
CA ASP A 57 -8.22 5.25 0.12
C ASP A 57 -9.49 4.68 0.72
N ARG A 58 -10.04 3.55 0.24
CA ARG A 58 -11.21 2.91 0.87
C ARG A 58 -10.99 2.52 2.33
N LEU A 59 -9.73 2.29 2.73
CA LEU A 59 -9.34 1.87 4.06
C LEU A 59 -8.83 3.04 4.91
N THR A 60 -9.05 2.93 6.22
CA THR A 60 -8.45 3.81 7.24
C THR A 60 -7.35 3.08 8.00
N LEU A 61 -6.47 3.82 8.68
CA LEU A 61 -5.43 3.23 9.52
C LEU A 61 -6.05 2.31 10.59
N ALA A 62 -7.22 2.67 11.12
CA ALA A 62 -7.96 1.83 12.06
C ALA A 62 -8.37 0.48 11.47
N ASP A 63 -8.76 0.43 10.20
CA ASP A 63 -9.19 -0.79 9.53
C ASP A 63 -8.02 -1.78 9.37
N VAL A 64 -6.86 -1.29 8.94
CA VAL A 64 -5.70 -2.16 8.64
C VAL A 64 -5.01 -2.69 9.89
N VAL A 65 -5.12 -2.00 11.02
CA VAL A 65 -4.56 -2.45 12.32
C VAL A 65 -5.56 -3.23 13.17
N ALA A 66 -6.76 -3.52 12.63
CA ALA A 66 -7.78 -4.31 13.31
C ALA A 66 -7.66 -5.81 13.01
N GLY A 67 -8.56 -6.61 13.62
CA GLY A 67 -8.77 -8.01 13.25
C GLY A 67 -7.51 -8.90 13.34
N PRO A 68 -7.28 -9.78 12.35
CA PRO A 68 -6.13 -10.68 12.31
C PRO A 68 -4.78 -9.95 12.35
N THR A 69 -4.68 -8.80 11.68
CA THR A 69 -3.46 -7.98 11.69
C THR A 69 -3.12 -7.51 13.11
N ALA A 70 -4.12 -7.06 13.87
CA ALA A 70 -3.93 -6.66 15.27
C ALA A 70 -3.38 -7.82 16.13
N ALA A 71 -3.89 -9.03 15.91
CA ALA A 71 -3.45 -10.23 16.63
C ALA A 71 -2.01 -10.59 16.28
N ALA A 72 -1.65 -10.55 14.99
CA ALA A 72 -0.29 -10.80 14.52
C ALA A 72 0.71 -9.76 15.08
N LEU A 73 0.38 -8.46 15.03
CA LEU A 73 1.23 -7.40 15.57
C LEU A 73 1.48 -7.61 17.08
N ARG A 74 0.46 -7.98 17.86
CA ARG A 74 0.63 -8.28 19.29
C ARG A 74 1.52 -9.50 19.53
N ALA A 75 1.46 -10.52 18.67
CA ALA A 75 2.33 -11.69 18.79
C ALA A 75 3.80 -11.32 18.49
N LEU A 76 4.04 -10.55 17.42
CA LEU A 76 5.37 -10.09 17.04
C LEU A 76 6.04 -9.24 18.13
N PHE A 77 5.31 -8.30 18.73
CA PHE A 77 5.87 -7.40 19.75
C PHE A 77 5.80 -7.94 21.19
N ARG A 78 5.22 -9.13 21.42
CA ARG A 78 5.32 -9.85 22.71
C ARG A 78 6.51 -10.78 22.79
N ALA A 79 7.13 -11.13 21.67
CA ALA A 79 8.33 -11.96 21.67
C ALA A 79 9.57 -11.09 22.00
N GLU A 80 10.37 -11.50 23.00
CA GLU A 80 11.84 -11.71 22.94
C GLU A 80 12.46 -12.00 24.36
N PRO A 81 13.61 -12.73 24.52
CA PRO A 81 14.42 -13.44 23.52
C PRO A 81 14.76 -14.92 23.86
N GLY A 82 14.78 -15.78 22.84
CA GLY A 82 15.42 -17.12 22.89
C GLY A 82 14.50 -18.33 22.98
N ASP A 83 14.07 -18.84 21.82
CA ASP A 83 14.22 -20.26 21.39
C ASP A 83 13.46 -20.42 20.06
N GLY A 84 14.10 -21.06 19.09
CA GLY A 84 13.66 -21.12 17.70
C GLY A 84 12.30 -21.80 17.52
N GLY A 85 11.31 -21.06 17.04
CA GLY A 85 9.97 -21.62 16.80
C GLY A 85 9.20 -20.88 15.71
N ALA A 86 9.38 -21.33 14.46
CA ALA A 86 8.52 -21.18 13.29
C ALA A 86 7.71 -19.88 13.11
N THR A 87 8.09 -19.10 12.08
CA THR A 87 7.28 -18.04 11.49
C THR A 87 5.86 -18.53 11.21
N PRO A 88 4.80 -17.91 11.75
CA PRO A 88 3.46 -18.13 11.25
C PRO A 88 3.41 -17.57 9.82
N ALA A 89 3.38 -18.47 8.84
CA ALA A 89 3.18 -18.10 7.45
C ALA A 89 1.85 -17.33 7.34
N ALA A 90 1.91 -16.12 6.79
CA ALA A 90 0.71 -15.39 6.42
C ALA A 90 -0.13 -16.29 5.49
N PRO A 91 -1.48 -16.28 5.61
CA PRO A 91 -2.31 -16.93 4.61
C PRO A 91 -2.01 -16.27 3.27
N VAL A 92 -1.41 -17.04 2.36
CA VAL A 92 -1.20 -16.62 0.98
C VAL A 92 -2.58 -16.44 0.36
N PRO A 93 -2.93 -15.25 -0.18
CA PRO A 93 -4.12 -15.10 -0.99
C PRO A 93 -3.95 -16.02 -2.20
N THR A 94 -4.74 -17.10 -2.26
CA THR A 94 -4.78 -17.95 -3.44
C THR A 94 -5.47 -17.17 -4.55
N ASP A 95 -4.71 -16.84 -5.58
CA ASP A 95 -5.21 -16.22 -6.82
C ASP A 95 -6.34 -17.09 -7.40
N PRO A 96 -7.51 -16.53 -7.78
CA PRO A 96 -8.48 -17.30 -8.55
C PRO A 96 -7.87 -17.66 -9.91
N THR A 97 -7.76 -18.95 -10.20
CA THR A 97 -7.38 -19.48 -11.50
C THR A 97 -8.19 -18.78 -12.60
N PRO A 98 -7.56 -18.20 -13.65
CA PRO A 98 -8.30 -17.76 -14.82
C PRO A 98 -8.88 -19.00 -15.50
N GLY A 99 -10.20 -19.17 -15.37
CA GLY A 99 -10.96 -20.14 -16.15
C GLY A 99 -10.92 -19.74 -17.62
N ASN A 100 -10.52 -20.67 -18.48
CA ASN A 100 -10.82 -20.67 -19.91
C ASN A 100 -11.60 -21.95 -20.20
#